data_AF-A0ABD5S0V6-F1
#
_entry.id   AF-A0ABD5S0V6-F1
#
_cell.length_a   1.000
_cell.length_b   1.000
_cell.length_c   1.000
_cell.angle_alpha   90.00
_cell.angle_beta   90.00
_cell.angle_gamma   90.00
#
_symmetry.space_group_name_H-M   'P 1'
#
loop_
_entity.id
_entity.type
_entity.pdbx_description
1 polymer ?
#
loop_
_entity_poly.entity_id
_entity_poly.type
_entity_poly.pdbx_seq_one_letter_code
_entity_poly.pdbx_strand_id
1 'polypeptide(L)'
;DDLDAALDPHGLKFAPDPASSNRATVGGGIGNNSTGAHSVRYGITDAYTEELTVVLADGSLIRTREVVLDSSEWDEIVGKDDREADLYRTVRGLVEDNAEEIESRYPKLKRSVSGYNLHKVVYDTDGTPEGSRGAGETGGDGERAINLSKLFVGAEGTLGVVVEAELSLVTRPEETALACYCFRDLVSAMEAVPPALDLDASAVELMDDEVFRLARESSQYAAYAEPIPEDCAAALMLEFDDEVHDDLAAAVDGATERFVDGGEAYHVVEAHAPEDQNRLWKLRKAAIPLLMSLEGDPKPYPFIEDASVPPEELAEYVTEFEGVLDDHGTSAAYFAHAGAGTLHIRPILNLKEGDGIETMRSITDAVTDLVLDHGGSFSGEHGDGLARTEFNPKMYGPELWDAFRELKTAFDPDWLMNPGKVVFRDDEAAGPDGRGARPDMRDHLRYGADYASLESTTTLDFSEEGGFSHLVELCNGCGTCRQTGGDVMCPTYRASSEELLTTRGRANLLRAAITGDLPEDELYTERFQHDVLDLCVGCKGCQSDCPTGVDLAKLKAEAKHRYHEREGASLRSRLFADVDRLAKWGSRLAPVANAATDLPGAR
;
A
#
# COMPACT_ATOMS: atom_id res chain seq x y z
N ASP A 1 3.51 10.40 -9.25
CA ASP A 1 4.86 10.98 -9.38
C ASP A 1 5.31 11.18 -10.81
N ASP A 2 5.77 10.16 -11.56
CA ASP A 2 6.28 10.37 -12.93
C ASP A 2 5.20 10.93 -13.89
N LEU A 3 3.95 10.47 -13.73
CA LEU A 3 2.80 11.02 -14.44
C LEU A 3 2.56 12.50 -14.07
N ASP A 4 2.49 12.82 -12.78
CA ASP A 4 2.26 14.19 -12.31
C ASP A 4 3.37 15.14 -12.74
N ALA A 5 4.63 14.69 -12.71
CA ALA A 5 5.76 15.47 -13.22
C ALA A 5 5.64 15.80 -14.72
N ALA A 6 5.00 14.92 -15.50
CA ALA A 6 4.70 15.19 -16.91
C ALA A 6 3.50 16.14 -17.08
N LEU A 7 2.59 16.20 -16.09
CA LEU A 7 1.41 17.06 -16.08
C LEU A 7 1.68 18.45 -15.48
N ASP A 8 2.73 18.61 -14.68
CA ASP A 8 3.13 19.87 -14.03
C ASP A 8 3.12 21.09 -14.99
N PRO A 9 3.64 21.04 -16.23
CA PRO A 9 3.60 22.18 -17.16
C PRO A 9 2.19 22.62 -17.58
N HIS A 10 1.19 21.78 -17.33
CA HIS A 10 -0.21 22.02 -17.65
C HIS A 10 -1.03 22.48 -16.43
N GLY A 11 -0.44 22.53 -15.23
CA GLY A 11 -1.17 22.84 -14.00
C GLY A 11 -2.18 21.76 -13.60
N LEU A 12 -1.97 20.53 -14.05
CA LEU A 12 -2.85 19.39 -13.82
C LEU A 12 -2.13 18.31 -13.00
N LYS A 13 -2.91 17.45 -12.34
CA LYS A 13 -2.44 16.24 -11.67
C LYS A 13 -3.42 15.09 -11.87
N PHE A 14 -2.95 13.87 -11.69
CA PHE A 14 -3.85 12.75 -11.44
C PHE A 14 -4.28 12.78 -9.97
N ALA A 15 -5.58 12.68 -9.71
CA ALA A 15 -6.13 12.95 -8.39
C ALA A 15 -5.70 11.97 -7.28
N PRO A 16 -5.76 10.63 -7.50
CA PRO A 16 -5.32 9.67 -6.49
C PRO A 16 -3.84 9.81 -6.12
N ASP A 17 -3.55 9.97 -4.83
CA ASP A 17 -2.22 10.26 -4.31
C ASP A 17 -1.75 9.27 -3.21
N PRO A 18 -1.67 7.96 -3.49
CA PRO A 18 -1.32 6.97 -2.49
C PRO A 18 0.04 7.26 -1.88
N ALA A 19 0.27 6.87 -0.61
CA ALA A 19 1.57 6.99 0.04
C ALA A 19 2.71 6.21 -0.68
N SER A 20 2.36 5.36 -1.64
CA SER A 20 3.26 4.62 -2.52
C SER A 20 3.45 5.24 -3.91
N SER A 21 2.96 6.46 -4.17
CA SER A 21 2.95 7.12 -5.49
C SER A 21 4.33 7.16 -6.20
N ASN A 22 5.42 7.20 -5.42
CA ASN A 22 6.80 7.19 -5.93
C ASN A 22 7.28 5.85 -6.51
N ARG A 23 6.48 4.79 -6.40
CA ARG A 23 6.80 3.42 -6.84
C ARG A 23 5.60 2.62 -7.35
N ALA A 24 4.39 3.09 -7.06
CA ALA A 24 3.17 2.56 -7.64
C ALA A 24 3.12 2.86 -9.15
N THR A 25 2.37 2.04 -9.88
CA THR A 25 2.10 2.25 -11.30
C THR A 25 0.64 2.60 -11.48
N VAL A 26 0.31 3.34 -12.55
CA VAL A 26 -1.08 3.66 -12.91
C VAL A 26 -1.94 2.39 -13.04
N GLY A 27 -1.43 1.36 -13.73
CA GLY A 27 -2.14 0.09 -13.87
C GLY A 27 -2.35 -0.65 -12.54
N GLY A 28 -1.39 -0.56 -11.60
CA GLY A 28 -1.57 -1.06 -10.24
C GLY A 28 -2.60 -0.23 -9.46
N GLY A 29 -2.59 1.09 -9.63
CA GLY A 29 -3.58 2.01 -9.06
C GLY A 29 -5.01 1.67 -9.51
N ILE A 30 -5.20 1.41 -10.80
CA ILE A 30 -6.47 0.93 -11.36
C ILE A 30 -6.83 -0.42 -10.74
N GLY A 31 -5.91 -1.40 -10.76
CA GLY A 31 -6.16 -2.74 -10.21
C GLY A 31 -6.54 -2.75 -8.72
N ASN A 32 -6.03 -1.80 -7.94
CA ASN A 32 -6.32 -1.64 -6.51
C ASN A 32 -7.36 -0.55 -6.21
N ASN A 33 -7.98 0.08 -7.21
CA ASN A 33 -8.84 1.27 -7.04
C ASN A 33 -8.24 2.31 -6.06
N SER A 34 -6.96 2.62 -6.25
CA SER A 34 -6.16 3.35 -5.26
C SER A 34 -6.71 4.73 -4.93
N THR A 35 -6.30 5.20 -3.75
CA THR A 35 -6.74 6.43 -3.10
C THR A 35 -5.54 7.09 -2.41
N GLY A 36 -5.76 8.16 -1.67
CA GLY A 36 -4.78 8.82 -0.83
C GLY A 36 -5.43 9.87 0.07
N ALA A 37 -4.63 10.69 0.74
CA ALA A 37 -5.10 11.61 1.77
C ALA A 37 -6.16 12.60 1.26
N HIS A 38 -6.12 12.93 -0.04
CA HIS A 38 -7.03 13.91 -0.62
C HIS A 38 -8.31 13.31 -1.22
N SER A 39 -8.56 12.01 -1.03
CA SER A 39 -9.76 11.38 -1.59
C SER A 39 -11.07 11.88 -0.97
N VAL A 40 -11.01 12.53 0.19
CA VAL A 40 -12.21 13.16 0.78
C VAL A 40 -12.78 14.23 -0.15
N ARG A 41 -11.88 14.90 -0.89
CA ARG A 41 -12.15 15.88 -1.93
C ARG A 41 -12.28 15.26 -3.31
N TYR A 42 -11.32 14.43 -3.71
CA TYR A 42 -11.21 13.96 -5.09
C TYR A 42 -11.81 12.56 -5.34
N GLY A 43 -12.18 11.82 -4.30
CA GLY A 43 -12.56 10.41 -4.47
C GLY A 43 -11.37 9.52 -4.82
N ILE A 44 -11.63 8.41 -5.50
CA ILE A 44 -10.67 7.32 -5.74
C ILE A 44 -10.49 7.04 -7.23
N THR A 45 -9.62 6.09 -7.59
CA THR A 45 -9.19 5.86 -8.99
C THR A 45 -10.34 5.58 -9.97
N ASP A 46 -11.44 4.97 -9.52
CA ASP A 46 -12.60 4.69 -10.37
C ASP A 46 -13.26 5.92 -10.99
N ALA A 47 -13.34 7.03 -10.25
CA ALA A 47 -13.91 8.30 -10.70
C ALA A 47 -13.11 8.91 -11.87
N TYR A 48 -11.84 8.51 -12.02
CA TYR A 48 -10.92 9.05 -13.01
C TYR A 48 -10.56 8.08 -14.12
N THR A 49 -11.11 6.86 -14.10
CA THR A 49 -10.84 5.84 -15.12
C THR A 49 -11.96 5.81 -16.15
N GLU A 50 -11.69 6.33 -17.34
CA GLU A 50 -12.69 6.50 -18.41
C GLU A 50 -12.68 5.29 -19.36
N GLU A 51 -11.54 5.01 -19.97
CA GLU A 51 -11.36 3.92 -20.95
C GLU A 51 -10.11 3.09 -20.64
N LEU A 52 -10.18 1.79 -20.92
CA LEU A 52 -9.05 0.88 -20.77
C LEU A 52 -8.85 0.04 -22.03
N THR A 53 -7.59 -0.18 -22.39
CA THR A 53 -7.20 -1.28 -23.27
C THR A 53 -6.72 -2.43 -22.39
N VAL A 54 -7.35 -3.60 -22.52
CA VAL A 54 -7.11 -4.76 -21.66
C VAL A 54 -6.80 -6.02 -22.47
N VAL A 55 -5.80 -6.78 -22.03
CA VAL A 55 -5.51 -8.14 -22.50
C VAL A 55 -6.23 -9.15 -21.60
N LEU A 56 -7.12 -9.95 -22.19
CA LEU A 56 -7.90 -10.98 -21.49
C LEU A 56 -7.11 -12.28 -21.31
N ALA A 57 -7.70 -13.24 -20.57
CA ALA A 57 -7.09 -14.53 -20.26
C ALA A 57 -6.69 -15.37 -21.48
N ASP A 58 -7.42 -15.23 -22.59
CA ASP A 58 -7.13 -15.91 -23.86
C ASP A 58 -6.13 -15.14 -24.74
N GLY A 59 -5.62 -14.00 -24.28
CA GLY A 59 -4.71 -13.12 -25.01
C GLY A 59 -5.39 -12.18 -26.00
N SER A 60 -6.73 -12.20 -26.11
CA SER A 60 -7.47 -11.21 -26.88
C SER A 60 -7.40 -9.83 -26.22
N LEU A 61 -7.57 -8.78 -27.03
CA LEU A 61 -7.52 -7.39 -26.59
C LEU A 61 -8.89 -6.75 -26.76
N ILE A 62 -9.38 -6.12 -25.70
CA ILE A 62 -10.63 -5.37 -25.71
C ILE A 62 -10.37 -3.90 -25.33
N ARG A 63 -11.24 -3.01 -25.83
CA ARG A 63 -11.27 -1.60 -25.41
C ARG A 63 -12.58 -1.34 -24.68
N THR A 64 -12.49 -1.05 -23.40
CA THR A 64 -13.64 -0.68 -22.57
C THR A 64 -13.83 0.83 -22.59
N ARG A 65 -15.09 1.25 -22.59
CA ARG A 65 -15.52 2.65 -22.63
C ARG A 65 -16.98 2.73 -22.22
N GLU A 66 -17.47 3.95 -22.01
CA GLU A 66 -18.90 4.19 -21.84
C GLU A 66 -19.65 3.84 -23.14
N VAL A 67 -20.69 3.02 -23.02
CA VAL A 67 -21.59 2.65 -24.12
C VAL A 67 -23.02 2.85 -23.63
N VAL A 68 -23.79 3.72 -24.31
CA VAL A 68 -25.21 3.89 -24.01
C VAL A 68 -25.95 2.59 -24.33
N LEU A 69 -26.70 2.06 -23.37
CA LEU A 69 -27.46 0.83 -23.53
C LEU A 69 -28.53 1.00 -24.61
N ASP A 70 -28.76 -0.05 -25.41
CA ASP A 70 -29.75 -0.09 -26.48
C ASP A 70 -29.54 0.97 -27.59
N SER A 71 -28.35 1.58 -27.62
CA SER A 71 -27.89 2.44 -28.72
C SER A 71 -27.42 1.62 -29.93
N SER A 72 -27.18 2.28 -31.07
CA SER A 72 -26.62 1.62 -32.25
C SER A 72 -25.23 1.03 -32.01
N GLU A 73 -24.44 1.65 -31.14
CA GLU A 73 -23.11 1.14 -30.78
C GLU A 73 -23.23 -0.11 -29.90
N TRP A 74 -24.13 -0.10 -28.91
CA TRP A 74 -24.45 -1.28 -28.12
C TRP A 74 -24.88 -2.44 -29.01
N ASP A 75 -25.85 -2.22 -29.90
CA ASP A 75 -26.37 -3.23 -30.83
C ASP A 75 -25.27 -3.80 -31.75
N GLU A 76 -24.32 -2.96 -32.17
CA GLU A 76 -23.16 -3.40 -32.94
C GLU A 76 -22.23 -4.29 -32.13
N ILE A 77 -21.94 -3.93 -30.88
CA ILE A 77 -21.08 -4.72 -29.97
C ILE A 77 -21.75 -6.05 -29.66
N VAL A 78 -22.97 -6.04 -29.11
CA VAL A 78 -23.67 -7.25 -28.69
C VAL A 78 -24.27 -8.04 -29.86
N GLY A 79 -24.16 -7.56 -31.09
CA GLY A 79 -24.51 -8.29 -32.30
C GLY A 79 -23.42 -9.25 -32.79
N LYS A 80 -22.18 -9.13 -32.29
CA LYS A 80 -21.05 -9.99 -32.67
C LYS A 80 -21.13 -11.36 -32.00
N ASP A 81 -20.38 -12.31 -32.55
CA ASP A 81 -20.17 -13.65 -32.00
C ASP A 81 -18.71 -13.76 -31.54
N ASP A 82 -18.36 -12.93 -30.57
CA ASP A 82 -17.02 -12.84 -30.00
C ASP A 82 -17.04 -12.61 -28.48
N ARG A 83 -15.84 -12.64 -27.90
CA ARG A 83 -15.64 -12.51 -26.47
C ARG A 83 -16.13 -11.18 -25.91
N GLU A 84 -15.94 -10.08 -26.65
CA GLU A 84 -16.39 -8.75 -26.23
C GLU A 84 -17.91 -8.74 -26.07
N ALA A 85 -18.64 -9.22 -27.09
CA ALA A 85 -20.10 -9.29 -27.08
C ALA A 85 -20.63 -10.11 -25.90
N ASP A 86 -20.02 -11.28 -25.63
CA ASP A 86 -20.40 -12.15 -24.52
C ASP A 86 -20.22 -11.46 -23.16
N LEU A 87 -19.12 -10.73 -22.96
CA LEU A 87 -18.86 -10.00 -21.73
C LEU A 87 -19.88 -8.89 -21.48
N TYR A 88 -20.18 -8.05 -22.49
CA TYR A 88 -21.19 -7.00 -22.34
C TYR A 88 -22.58 -7.56 -22.02
N ARG A 89 -22.99 -8.65 -22.69
CA ARG A 89 -24.27 -9.32 -22.40
C ARG A 89 -24.30 -9.90 -20.98
N THR A 90 -23.24 -10.59 -20.58
CA THR A 90 -23.14 -11.20 -19.25
C THR A 90 -23.21 -10.14 -18.15
N VAL A 91 -22.43 -9.06 -18.28
CA VAL A 91 -22.37 -8.00 -17.28
C VAL A 91 -23.71 -7.29 -17.15
N ARG A 92 -24.39 -6.98 -18.26
CA ARG A 92 -25.74 -6.39 -18.20
C ARG A 92 -26.71 -7.32 -17.47
N GLY A 93 -26.71 -8.62 -17.81
CA GLY A 93 -27.54 -9.62 -17.14
C GLY A 93 -27.28 -9.68 -15.63
N LEU A 94 -26.01 -9.79 -15.23
CA LEU A 94 -25.63 -9.81 -13.81
C LEU A 94 -26.10 -8.57 -13.04
N VAL A 95 -26.00 -7.38 -13.63
CA VAL A 95 -26.46 -6.15 -12.97
C VAL A 95 -27.99 -6.09 -12.88
N GLU A 96 -28.69 -6.44 -13.95
CA GLU A 96 -30.16 -6.40 -13.99
C GLU A 96 -30.80 -7.46 -13.10
N ASP A 97 -30.26 -8.69 -13.11
CA ASP A 97 -30.78 -9.82 -12.32
C ASP A 97 -30.52 -9.65 -10.82
N ASN A 98 -29.49 -8.88 -10.43
CA ASN A 98 -29.11 -8.65 -9.02
C ASN A 98 -29.35 -7.22 -8.54
N ALA A 99 -30.16 -6.41 -9.24
CA ALA A 99 -30.31 -4.97 -8.96
C ALA A 99 -30.73 -4.66 -7.50
N GLU A 100 -31.67 -5.40 -6.94
CA GLU A 100 -32.13 -5.22 -5.55
C GLU A 100 -31.02 -5.56 -4.53
N GLU A 101 -30.26 -6.63 -4.78
CA GLU A 101 -29.16 -7.04 -3.89
C GLU A 101 -27.96 -6.09 -4.02
N ILE A 102 -27.71 -5.54 -5.21
CA ILE A 102 -26.73 -4.48 -5.43
C ILE A 102 -27.06 -3.25 -4.58
N GLU A 103 -28.32 -2.80 -4.59
CA GLU A 103 -28.76 -1.63 -3.80
C GLU A 103 -28.69 -1.89 -2.29
N SER A 104 -28.94 -3.13 -1.85
CA SER A 104 -29.04 -3.49 -0.44
C SER A 104 -27.68 -3.78 0.22
N ARG A 105 -26.74 -4.40 -0.50
CA ARG A 105 -25.49 -4.94 0.06
C ARG A 105 -24.26 -4.07 -0.13
N TYR A 106 -24.18 -3.32 -1.23
CA TYR A 106 -22.98 -2.51 -1.45
C TYR A 106 -22.90 -1.37 -0.43
N PRO A 107 -21.74 -1.16 0.22
CA PRO A 107 -21.57 -0.08 1.18
C PRO A 107 -21.77 1.29 0.52
N LYS A 108 -22.42 2.19 1.24
CA LYS A 108 -22.60 3.59 0.84
C LYS A 108 -21.47 4.46 1.38
N LEU A 109 -20.24 4.08 1.06
CA LEU A 109 -19.01 4.73 1.54
C LEU A 109 -18.34 5.50 0.40
N LYS A 110 -17.64 6.60 0.74
CA LYS A 110 -16.72 7.26 -0.20
C LYS A 110 -15.59 6.34 -0.64
N ARG A 111 -15.21 5.39 0.22
CA ARG A 111 -14.17 4.39 -0.03
C ARG A 111 -14.67 3.00 0.26
N SER A 112 -14.65 2.17 -0.77
CA SER A 112 -14.86 0.74 -0.66
C SER A 112 -14.15 0.08 -1.84
N VAL A 113 -13.16 -0.75 -1.52
CA VAL A 113 -12.34 -1.48 -2.49
C VAL A 113 -12.37 -2.95 -2.09
N SER A 114 -13.53 -3.56 -2.26
CA SER A 114 -13.73 -4.99 -2.01
C SER A 114 -14.71 -5.56 -3.03
N GLY A 115 -14.47 -6.75 -3.54
CA GLY A 115 -15.30 -7.37 -4.57
C GLY A 115 -15.22 -6.66 -5.93
N TYR A 116 -16.11 -7.02 -6.85
CA TYR A 116 -16.21 -6.36 -8.15
C TYR A 116 -17.20 -5.19 -8.12
N ASN A 117 -16.94 -4.14 -8.90
CA ASN A 117 -17.77 -2.93 -8.97
C ASN A 117 -19.05 -3.10 -9.83
N LEU A 118 -19.87 -4.12 -9.57
CA LEU A 118 -21.16 -4.29 -10.27
C LEU A 118 -22.10 -3.10 -10.05
N HIS A 119 -22.05 -2.48 -8.87
CA HIS A 119 -22.83 -1.27 -8.53
C HIS A 119 -22.44 -0.01 -9.32
N LYS A 120 -21.28 0.00 -9.99
CA LYS A 120 -20.78 1.17 -10.76
C LYS A 120 -20.75 0.95 -12.27
N VAL A 121 -20.90 -0.29 -12.74
CA VAL A 121 -20.68 -0.61 -14.17
C VAL A 121 -21.82 -0.14 -15.06
N VAL A 122 -23.04 -0.02 -14.52
CA VAL A 122 -24.21 0.55 -15.21
C VAL A 122 -24.72 1.74 -14.40
N TYR A 123 -24.91 2.88 -15.06
CA TYR A 123 -25.34 4.12 -14.43
C TYR A 123 -26.13 4.98 -15.42
N ASP A 124 -26.85 5.97 -14.90
CA ASP A 124 -27.48 6.99 -15.73
C ASP A 124 -26.46 8.07 -16.09
N THR A 125 -26.36 8.39 -17.38
CA THR A 125 -25.45 9.39 -17.94
C THR A 125 -26.24 10.57 -18.48
N ASP A 126 -25.83 11.78 -18.10
CA ASP A 126 -26.34 13.03 -18.67
C ASP A 126 -25.43 13.56 -19.80
N GLY A 127 -24.43 12.76 -20.20
CA GLY A 127 -23.43 13.11 -21.21
C GLY A 127 -22.22 13.88 -20.66
N THR A 128 -22.14 14.13 -19.34
CA THR A 128 -20.92 14.66 -18.72
C THR A 128 -19.93 13.54 -18.40
N PRO A 129 -18.61 13.72 -18.66
CA PRO A 129 -17.60 12.76 -18.23
C PRO A 129 -17.64 12.57 -16.71
N GLU A 130 -17.45 11.35 -16.24
CA GLU A 130 -17.62 11.00 -14.82
C GLU A 130 -16.64 11.72 -13.91
N GLY A 131 -15.38 11.89 -14.33
CA GLY A 131 -14.39 12.69 -13.61
C GLY A 131 -14.75 14.18 -13.48
N SER A 132 -15.83 14.64 -14.13
CA SER A 132 -16.41 15.97 -14.00
C SER A 132 -17.69 16.01 -13.15
N ARG A 133 -18.19 14.86 -12.68
CA ARG A 133 -19.37 14.74 -11.80
C ARG A 133 -18.93 14.81 -10.34
N GLY A 134 -19.78 15.36 -9.47
CA GLY A 134 -19.55 15.30 -8.03
C GLY A 134 -19.59 13.84 -7.54
N ALA A 135 -18.71 13.48 -6.59
CA ALA A 135 -18.71 12.14 -6.01
C ALA A 135 -20.08 11.79 -5.41
N GLY A 136 -20.78 10.81 -6.00
CA GLY A 136 -22.08 10.34 -5.54
C GLY A 136 -23.31 10.86 -6.31
N GLU A 137 -23.15 11.62 -7.38
CA GLU A 137 -24.28 12.02 -8.25
C GLU A 137 -24.61 10.91 -9.27
N THR A 138 -25.42 9.94 -8.85
CA THR A 138 -26.09 8.98 -9.74
C THR A 138 -27.59 9.24 -9.71
N GLY A 139 -28.04 10.23 -10.49
CA GLY A 139 -29.46 10.60 -10.50
C GLY A 139 -29.75 11.81 -11.36
N GLY A 140 -29.79 11.60 -12.68
CA GLY A 140 -30.33 12.56 -13.63
C GLY A 140 -31.36 11.89 -14.55
N ASP A 141 -32.18 12.69 -15.25
CA ASP A 141 -33.07 12.24 -16.33
C ASP A 141 -32.26 11.82 -17.60
N GLY A 142 -31.16 11.11 -17.40
CA GLY A 142 -30.16 10.74 -18.40
C GLY A 142 -30.45 9.42 -19.12
N GLU A 143 -29.61 9.08 -20.09
CA GLU A 143 -29.65 7.77 -20.75
C GLU A 143 -28.90 6.73 -19.91
N ARG A 144 -29.32 5.47 -19.90
CA ARG A 144 -28.63 4.43 -19.13
C ARG A 144 -27.42 3.93 -19.93
N ALA A 145 -26.23 3.92 -19.34
CA ALA A 145 -24.99 3.50 -19.98
C ALA A 145 -24.29 2.38 -19.20
N ILE A 146 -23.42 1.65 -19.89
CA ILE A 146 -22.53 0.63 -19.32
C ILE A 146 -21.07 0.97 -19.64
N ASN A 147 -20.19 0.87 -18.64
CA ASN A 147 -18.76 1.05 -18.83
C ASN A 147 -17.96 -0.08 -18.15
N LEU A 148 -17.49 -1.04 -18.94
CA LEU A 148 -16.72 -2.19 -18.43
C LEU A 148 -15.39 -1.78 -17.78
N SER A 149 -14.86 -0.58 -18.03
CA SER A 149 -13.64 -0.07 -17.36
C SER A 149 -13.79 -0.14 -15.85
N LYS A 150 -15.00 0.11 -15.33
CA LYS A 150 -15.29 0.12 -13.88
C LYS A 150 -15.11 -1.24 -13.22
N LEU A 151 -15.26 -2.34 -13.96
CA LEU A 151 -15.02 -3.69 -13.43
C LEU A 151 -13.54 -4.00 -13.26
N PHE A 152 -12.67 -3.43 -14.10
CA PHE A 152 -11.23 -3.63 -13.98
C PHE A 152 -10.63 -2.81 -12.84
N VAL A 153 -11.28 -1.72 -12.47
CA VAL A 153 -10.91 -0.93 -11.30
C VAL A 153 -11.22 -1.74 -10.03
N GLY A 154 -10.21 -2.03 -9.21
CA GLY A 154 -10.35 -2.86 -8.01
C GLY A 154 -10.36 -4.37 -8.26
N ALA A 155 -10.30 -4.83 -9.52
CA ALA A 155 -10.28 -6.27 -9.83
C ALA A 155 -8.94 -6.96 -9.55
N GLU A 156 -7.90 -6.23 -9.14
CA GLU A 156 -6.59 -6.78 -8.82
C GLU A 156 -5.99 -7.65 -9.94
N GLY A 157 -6.32 -7.39 -11.21
CA GLY A 157 -5.85 -8.18 -12.34
C GLY A 157 -6.48 -9.58 -12.46
N THR A 158 -7.60 -9.84 -11.79
CA THR A 158 -8.34 -11.11 -11.93
C THR A 158 -9.16 -11.17 -13.23
N LEU A 159 -9.53 -10.04 -13.83
CA LEU A 159 -10.34 -10.01 -15.06
C LEU A 159 -9.52 -9.83 -16.34
N GLY A 160 -8.25 -9.41 -16.21
CA GLY A 160 -7.35 -9.14 -17.33
C GLY A 160 -6.20 -8.22 -16.96
N VAL A 161 -5.32 -7.95 -17.91
CA VAL A 161 -4.14 -7.08 -17.74
C VAL A 161 -4.37 -5.77 -18.48
N VAL A 162 -4.47 -4.67 -17.74
CA VAL A 162 -4.55 -3.31 -18.30
C VAL A 162 -3.21 -2.95 -18.95
N VAL A 163 -3.25 -2.51 -20.21
CA VAL A 163 -2.05 -2.10 -20.97
C VAL A 163 -2.06 -0.63 -21.40
N GLU A 164 -3.23 -0.02 -21.52
CA GLU A 164 -3.40 1.42 -21.75
C GLU A 164 -4.62 1.92 -20.96
N ALA A 165 -4.60 3.19 -20.53
CA ALA A 165 -5.69 3.82 -19.81
C ALA A 165 -5.87 5.28 -20.26
N GLU A 166 -7.12 5.68 -20.47
CA GLU A 166 -7.52 7.08 -20.59
C GLU A 166 -8.06 7.55 -19.23
N LEU A 167 -7.47 8.64 -18.72
CA LEU A 167 -7.71 9.11 -17.35
C LEU A 167 -8.19 10.56 -17.36
N SER A 168 -9.15 10.85 -16.49
CA SER A 168 -9.52 12.21 -16.13
C SER A 168 -8.49 12.80 -15.16
N LEU A 169 -8.22 14.10 -15.30
CA LEU A 169 -7.23 14.85 -14.52
C LEU A 169 -7.91 16.02 -13.81
N VAL A 170 -7.31 16.46 -12.71
CA VAL A 170 -7.78 17.63 -11.94
C VAL A 170 -6.75 18.74 -11.96
N THR A 171 -7.20 19.95 -11.64
CA THR A 171 -6.30 21.07 -11.36
C THR A 171 -5.51 20.83 -10.08
N ARG A 172 -4.39 21.54 -9.95
CA ARG A 172 -3.56 21.50 -8.76
C ARG A 172 -3.72 22.85 -8.03
N PRO A 173 -4.03 22.85 -6.73
CA PRO A 173 -4.07 24.08 -5.94
C PRO A 173 -2.70 24.78 -5.93
N GLU A 174 -2.69 26.11 -5.94
CA GLU A 174 -1.45 26.90 -5.92
C GLU A 174 -0.94 27.05 -4.48
N GLU A 175 -1.86 27.25 -3.53
CA GLU A 175 -1.59 27.39 -2.10
C GLU A 175 -2.43 26.44 -1.24
N THR A 176 -1.83 25.97 -0.15
CA THR A 176 -2.46 25.11 0.85
C THR A 176 -2.11 25.60 2.25
N ALA A 177 -2.92 25.25 3.25
CA ALA A 177 -2.62 25.45 4.66
C ALA A 177 -3.00 24.21 5.46
N LEU A 178 -2.19 23.88 6.48
CA LEU A 178 -2.41 22.73 7.37
C LEU A 178 -2.60 23.18 8.81
N ALA A 179 -3.45 22.48 9.54
CA ALA A 179 -3.56 22.62 10.99
C ALA A 179 -3.72 21.24 11.65
N CYS A 180 -2.95 21.00 12.71
CA CYS A 180 -2.98 19.76 13.48
C CYS A 180 -3.56 20.02 14.88
N TYR A 181 -4.77 19.51 15.13
CA TYR A 181 -5.53 19.69 16.36
C TYR A 181 -5.32 18.51 17.30
N CYS A 182 -4.84 18.77 18.53
CA CYS A 182 -4.48 17.75 19.50
C CYS A 182 -5.61 17.48 20.50
N PHE A 183 -5.85 16.19 20.78
CA PHE A 183 -6.89 15.68 21.67
C PHE A 183 -6.26 14.83 22.79
N ARG A 184 -7.00 14.71 23.92
CA ARG A 184 -6.56 13.93 25.10
C ARG A 184 -6.94 12.46 25.05
N ASP A 185 -7.76 12.07 24.08
CA ASP A 185 -8.15 10.70 23.80
C ASP A 185 -8.53 10.55 22.32
N LEU A 186 -8.48 9.30 21.84
CA LEU A 186 -8.75 8.94 20.45
C LEU A 186 -10.22 9.14 20.07
N VAL A 187 -11.14 8.84 20.98
CA VAL A 187 -12.59 8.92 20.72
C VAL A 187 -13.02 10.37 20.43
N SER A 188 -12.56 11.35 21.23
CA SER A 188 -12.83 12.77 21.00
C SER A 188 -12.28 13.25 19.65
N ALA A 189 -11.15 12.70 19.19
CA ALA A 189 -10.64 12.98 17.85
C ALA A 189 -11.56 12.38 16.77
N MET A 190 -12.14 11.19 16.98
CA MET A 190 -13.09 10.59 16.02
C MET A 190 -14.42 11.36 15.96
N GLU A 191 -14.93 11.83 17.10
CA GLU A 191 -16.14 12.67 17.16
C GLU A 191 -15.97 14.01 16.41
N ALA A 192 -14.73 14.50 16.31
CA ALA A 192 -14.40 15.72 15.57
C ALA A 192 -14.32 15.54 14.04
N VAL A 193 -14.34 14.29 13.53
CA VAL A 193 -14.21 14.02 12.09
C VAL A 193 -15.41 14.50 11.27
N PRO A 194 -16.68 14.14 11.56
CA PRO A 194 -17.80 14.68 10.78
C PRO A 194 -17.86 16.22 10.79
N PRO A 195 -17.69 16.90 11.95
CA PRO A 195 -17.57 18.35 12.00
C PRO A 195 -16.41 18.94 11.18
N ALA A 196 -15.34 18.19 10.91
CA ALA A 196 -14.22 18.62 10.06
C ALA A 196 -14.56 18.51 8.57
N LEU A 197 -15.36 17.52 8.19
CA LEU A 197 -15.86 17.37 6.82
C LEU A 197 -16.77 18.52 6.40
N ASP A 198 -17.52 19.10 7.34
CA ASP A 198 -18.36 20.28 7.11
C ASP A 198 -17.56 21.55 6.74
N LEU A 199 -16.23 21.54 6.90
CA LEU A 199 -15.35 22.68 6.62
C LEU A 199 -14.75 22.64 5.21
N ASP A 200 -15.17 21.69 4.37
CA ASP A 200 -14.64 21.49 3.01
C ASP A 200 -13.10 21.38 3.00
N ALA A 201 -12.54 20.64 3.96
CA ALA A 201 -11.11 20.33 4.02
C ALA A 201 -10.70 19.39 2.87
N SER A 202 -9.52 19.62 2.30
CA SER A 202 -8.96 18.79 1.22
C SER A 202 -8.41 17.46 1.73
N ALA A 203 -8.01 17.39 3.00
CA ALA A 203 -7.61 16.18 3.70
C ALA A 203 -7.99 16.25 5.19
N VAL A 204 -8.32 15.11 5.80
CA VAL A 204 -8.59 14.96 7.24
C VAL A 204 -7.96 13.65 7.72
N GLU A 205 -6.83 13.77 8.40
CA GLU A 205 -5.93 12.68 8.75
C GLU A 205 -5.77 12.53 10.26
N LEU A 206 -5.59 11.29 10.73
CA LEU A 206 -5.38 10.98 12.16
C LEU A 206 -3.96 10.44 12.41
N MET A 207 -3.37 10.84 13.52
CA MET A 207 -2.20 10.21 14.15
C MET A 207 -2.44 10.02 15.64
N ASP A 208 -1.98 8.90 16.21
CA ASP A 208 -2.07 8.60 17.64
C ASP A 208 -0.76 8.89 18.41
N ASP A 209 -0.80 8.71 19.73
CA ASP A 209 0.32 8.86 20.63
C ASP A 209 1.46 7.89 20.36
N GLU A 210 1.16 6.66 19.94
CA GLU A 210 2.16 5.65 19.61
C GLU A 210 3.02 6.10 18.41
N VAL A 211 2.42 6.69 17.37
CA VAL A 211 3.16 7.32 16.26
C VAL A 211 4.05 8.46 16.77
N PHE A 212 3.54 9.34 17.64
CA PHE A 212 4.33 10.46 18.18
C PHE A 212 5.48 9.98 19.07
N ARG A 213 5.25 8.97 19.90
CA ARG A 213 6.26 8.36 20.78
C ARG A 213 7.40 7.77 19.95
N LEU A 214 7.09 6.93 18.98
CA LEU A 214 8.09 6.32 18.10
C LEU A 214 8.85 7.37 17.26
N ALA A 215 8.16 8.42 16.80
CA ALA A 215 8.81 9.50 16.07
C ALA A 215 9.85 10.23 16.93
N ARG A 216 9.54 10.50 18.21
CA ARG A 216 10.47 11.14 19.17
C ARG A 216 11.68 10.27 19.50
N GLU A 217 11.52 8.95 19.52
CA GLU A 217 12.62 7.99 19.74
C GLU A 217 13.51 7.83 18.50
N SER A 218 12.99 8.16 17.32
CA SER A 218 13.74 8.05 16.06
C SER A 218 14.71 9.21 15.83
N SER A 219 15.97 8.88 15.57
CA SER A 219 17.01 9.86 15.16
C SER A 219 16.65 10.66 13.90
N GLN A 220 15.79 10.12 13.03
CA GLN A 220 15.39 10.76 11.76
C GLN A 220 14.13 11.62 11.90
N TYR A 221 13.20 11.23 12.77
CA TYR A 221 11.86 11.84 12.82
C TYR A 221 11.60 12.71 14.06
N ALA A 222 12.48 12.68 15.06
CA ALA A 222 12.28 13.43 16.32
C ALA A 222 12.02 14.93 16.10
N ALA A 223 12.71 15.55 15.14
CA ALA A 223 12.54 16.97 14.82
C ALA A 223 11.16 17.31 14.22
N TYR A 224 10.45 16.33 13.66
CA TYR A 224 9.09 16.55 13.14
C TYR A 224 8.02 16.42 14.22
N ALA A 225 8.29 15.63 15.28
CA ALA A 225 7.36 15.44 16.40
C ALA A 225 7.52 16.48 17.52
N GLU A 226 8.62 17.26 17.54
CA GLU A 226 8.88 18.31 18.54
C GLU A 226 7.72 19.32 18.73
N PRO A 227 7.00 19.78 17.69
CA PRO A 227 5.88 20.71 17.87
C PRO A 227 4.64 20.08 18.53
N ILE A 228 4.52 18.74 18.50
CA ILE A 228 3.35 18.04 19.04
C ILE A 228 3.50 17.88 20.56
N PRO A 229 2.52 18.31 21.38
CA PRO A 229 2.56 18.17 22.84
C PRO A 229 2.81 16.72 23.30
N GLU A 230 3.51 16.56 24.42
CA GLU A 230 3.79 15.23 24.99
C GLU A 230 2.53 14.51 25.48
N ASP A 231 1.50 15.25 25.91
CA ASP A 231 0.23 14.72 26.41
C ASP A 231 -0.83 14.53 25.31
N CYS A 232 -0.45 14.63 24.04
CA CYS A 232 -1.34 14.47 22.89
C CYS A 232 -1.58 12.97 22.64
N ALA A 233 -2.80 12.52 22.94
CA ALA A 233 -3.21 11.13 22.73
C ALA A 233 -3.57 10.84 21.27
N ALA A 234 -4.14 11.83 20.58
CA ALA A 234 -4.50 11.77 19.18
C ALA A 234 -4.47 13.17 18.57
N ALA A 235 -4.20 13.27 17.27
CA ALA A 235 -4.31 14.53 16.55
C ALA A 235 -5.02 14.37 15.20
N LEU A 236 -5.91 15.32 14.90
CA LEU A 236 -6.50 15.47 13.58
C LEU A 236 -5.74 16.54 12.79
N MET A 237 -5.18 16.15 11.66
CA MET A 237 -4.53 17.04 10.71
C MET A 237 -5.48 17.36 9.56
N LEU A 238 -5.85 18.63 9.42
CA LEU A 238 -6.71 19.15 8.36
C LEU A 238 -5.88 19.94 7.36
N GLU A 239 -6.13 19.74 6.08
CA GLU A 239 -5.60 20.55 4.99
C GLU A 239 -6.72 21.36 4.31
N PHE A 240 -6.42 22.61 3.97
CA PHE A 240 -7.26 23.50 3.17
C PHE A 240 -6.47 23.96 1.95
N ASP A 241 -7.17 24.24 0.85
CA ASP A 241 -6.57 24.73 -0.39
C ASP A 241 -7.35 25.88 -1.02
N ASP A 242 -6.66 26.61 -1.88
CA ASP A 242 -7.10 27.86 -2.50
C ASP A 242 -8.12 27.68 -3.63
N GLU A 243 -8.40 26.45 -4.06
CA GLU A 243 -9.46 26.17 -5.04
C GLU A 243 -10.85 26.21 -4.38
N VAL A 244 -10.94 26.04 -3.06
CA VAL A 244 -12.20 26.11 -2.30
C VAL A 244 -12.24 27.33 -1.36
N HIS A 245 -11.11 27.64 -0.72
CA HIS A 245 -11.04 28.70 0.28
C HIS A 245 -10.25 29.90 -0.25
N ASP A 246 -10.95 31.01 -0.51
CA ASP A 246 -10.31 32.28 -0.93
C ASP A 246 -9.32 32.84 0.13
N ASP A 247 -9.53 32.52 1.41
CA ASP A 247 -8.69 32.93 2.54
C ASP A 247 -8.39 31.73 3.43
N LEU A 248 -7.22 31.11 3.19
CA LEU A 248 -6.74 29.94 3.93
C LEU A 248 -6.54 30.21 5.42
N ALA A 249 -6.14 31.44 5.79
CA ALA A 249 -5.98 31.80 7.20
C ALA A 249 -7.33 31.84 7.90
N ALA A 250 -8.36 32.41 7.26
CA ALA A 250 -9.72 32.41 7.78
C ALA A 250 -10.30 30.98 7.90
N ALA A 251 -9.98 30.08 6.97
CA ALA A 251 -10.38 28.68 7.05
C ALA A 251 -9.77 27.97 8.28
N VAL A 252 -8.47 28.16 8.52
CA VAL A 252 -7.77 27.64 9.70
C VAL A 252 -8.29 28.26 11.00
N ASP A 253 -8.55 29.58 11.02
CA ASP A 253 -9.12 30.27 12.17
C ASP A 253 -10.52 29.73 12.51
N GLY A 254 -11.37 29.50 11.50
CA GLY A 254 -12.71 28.94 11.69
C GLY A 254 -12.68 27.50 12.21
N ALA A 255 -11.76 26.68 11.72
CA ALA A 255 -11.51 25.34 12.24
C ALA A 255 -11.01 25.39 13.69
N THR A 256 -10.13 26.33 14.04
CA THR A 256 -9.64 26.54 15.40
C THR A 256 -10.74 26.98 16.36
N GLU A 257 -11.61 27.92 15.96
CA GLU A 257 -12.79 28.31 16.75
C GLU A 257 -13.70 27.10 17.01
N ARG A 258 -13.89 26.23 16.02
CA ARG A 258 -14.74 25.03 16.13
C ARG A 258 -14.15 23.97 17.04
N PHE A 259 -12.87 23.64 16.90
CA PHE A 259 -12.27 22.50 17.60
C PHE A 259 -11.60 22.85 18.91
N VAL A 260 -11.02 24.04 19.04
CA VAL A 260 -10.29 24.47 20.25
C VAL A 260 -11.16 25.32 21.16
N ASP A 261 -11.77 26.38 20.64
CA ASP A 261 -12.59 27.27 21.48
C ASP A 261 -13.98 26.69 21.79
N GLY A 262 -14.56 25.97 20.81
CA GLY A 262 -15.89 25.36 20.88
C GLY A 262 -15.91 23.84 21.03
N GLY A 263 -14.74 23.18 21.04
CA GLY A 263 -14.61 21.72 21.02
C GLY A 263 -13.65 21.18 22.10
N GLU A 264 -13.23 19.93 21.91
CA GLU A 264 -12.39 19.18 22.87
C GLU A 264 -10.88 19.22 22.53
N ALA A 265 -10.50 19.79 21.37
CA ALA A 265 -9.08 19.94 21.05
C ALA A 265 -8.46 20.97 22.00
N TYR A 266 -7.30 20.67 22.58
CA TYR A 266 -6.68 21.53 23.59
C TYR A 266 -5.44 22.28 23.09
N HIS A 267 -4.98 21.95 21.88
CA HIS A 267 -3.83 22.57 21.23
C HIS A 267 -3.96 22.48 19.70
N VAL A 268 -3.33 23.42 19.00
CA VAL A 268 -3.24 23.43 17.54
C VAL A 268 -1.82 23.77 17.09
N VAL A 269 -1.33 23.05 16.09
CA VAL A 269 -0.10 23.35 15.36
C VAL A 269 -0.45 23.73 13.93
N GLU A 270 -0.30 25.01 13.60
CA GLU A 270 -0.57 25.53 12.26
C GLU A 270 0.68 25.51 11.39
N ALA A 271 0.50 25.24 10.10
CA ALA A 271 1.56 25.26 9.09
C ALA A 271 1.04 25.93 7.81
N HIS A 272 1.41 27.19 7.62
CA HIS A 272 1.08 27.99 6.43
C HIS A 272 2.22 27.97 5.40
N ALA A 273 3.48 27.88 5.84
CA ALA A 273 4.63 27.83 4.94
C ALA A 273 4.86 26.42 4.37
N PRO A 274 5.25 26.26 3.09
CA PRO A 274 5.48 24.95 2.47
C PRO A 274 6.45 24.06 3.24
N GLU A 275 7.49 24.63 3.85
CA GLU A 275 8.47 23.88 4.64
C GLU A 275 7.84 23.27 5.91
N ASP A 276 6.99 24.03 6.61
CA ASP A 276 6.32 23.55 7.82
C ASP A 276 5.24 22.51 7.47
N GLN A 277 4.53 22.72 6.37
CA GLN A 277 3.56 21.74 5.85
C GLN A 277 4.25 20.42 5.51
N ASN A 278 5.40 20.48 4.85
CA ASN A 278 6.19 19.30 4.52
C ASN A 278 6.65 18.53 5.76
N ARG A 279 6.93 19.22 6.88
CA ARG A 279 7.30 18.57 8.16
C ARG A 279 6.13 17.76 8.73
N LEU A 280 4.92 18.32 8.76
CA LEU A 280 3.73 17.61 9.24
C LEU A 280 3.39 16.41 8.35
N TRP A 281 3.42 16.60 7.02
CA TRP A 281 3.21 15.50 6.07
C TRP A 281 4.27 14.39 6.20
N LYS A 282 5.53 14.74 6.46
CA LYS A 282 6.60 13.75 6.73
C LYS A 282 6.34 12.98 8.02
N LEU A 283 5.88 13.64 9.08
CA LEU A 283 5.49 12.96 10.33
C LEU A 283 4.35 11.97 10.07
N ARG A 284 3.27 12.42 9.41
CA ARG A 284 2.11 11.58 9.06
C ARG A 284 2.49 10.36 8.20
N LYS A 285 3.39 10.55 7.22
CA LYS A 285 3.90 9.47 6.35
C LYS A 285 4.87 8.53 7.08
N ALA A 286 5.45 8.94 8.21
CA ALA A 286 6.39 8.15 9.00
C ALA A 286 5.71 7.14 9.95
N ALA A 287 4.39 7.21 10.15
CA ALA A 287 3.65 6.31 11.05
C ALA A 287 3.94 4.81 10.79
N ILE A 288 3.61 4.32 9.59
CA ILE A 288 3.80 2.91 9.19
C ILE A 288 5.23 2.40 9.44
N PRO A 289 6.29 3.10 9.01
CA PRO A 289 7.63 2.57 9.15
C PRO A 289 8.20 2.63 10.56
N LEU A 290 7.82 3.64 11.34
CA LEU A 290 8.16 3.73 12.76
C LEU A 290 7.57 2.55 13.56
N LEU A 291 6.36 2.11 13.20
CA LEU A 291 5.72 0.94 13.83
C LEU A 291 6.51 -0.36 13.64
N MET A 292 7.28 -0.49 12.56
CA MET A 292 8.07 -1.70 12.28
C MET A 292 9.38 -1.76 13.08
N SER A 293 9.83 -0.64 13.65
CA SER A 293 11.03 -0.60 14.50
C SER A 293 10.77 -0.93 15.97
N LEU A 294 9.54 -1.29 16.35
CA LEU A 294 9.24 -1.77 17.71
C LEU A 294 10.16 -2.94 18.09
N GLU A 295 10.78 -2.88 19.26
CA GLU A 295 11.70 -3.91 19.72
C GLU A 295 10.96 -5.19 20.15
N GLY A 296 11.57 -6.36 19.93
CA GLY A 296 11.02 -7.66 20.32
C GLY A 296 10.31 -8.42 19.20
N ASP A 297 9.79 -9.61 19.55
CA ASP A 297 9.06 -10.50 18.64
C ASP A 297 7.63 -10.04 18.34
N PRO A 298 6.86 -9.45 19.29
CA PRO A 298 5.58 -8.85 18.97
C PRO A 298 5.73 -7.68 17.98
N LYS A 299 4.93 -7.68 16.91
CA LYS A 299 4.94 -6.66 15.86
C LYS A 299 3.52 -6.21 15.51
N PRO A 300 3.32 -4.95 15.06
CA PRO A 300 2.01 -4.46 14.64
C PRO A 300 1.69 -4.94 13.23
N TYR A 301 0.88 -6.00 13.12
CA TYR A 301 0.61 -6.64 11.84
C TYR A 301 -0.57 -5.99 11.09
N PRO A 302 -0.45 -5.81 9.76
CA PRO A 302 -1.53 -5.29 8.91
C PRO A 302 -2.44 -6.44 8.45
N PHE A 303 -3.43 -6.80 9.27
CA PHE A 303 -4.46 -7.79 8.88
C PHE A 303 -5.90 -7.27 8.93
N ILE A 304 -6.14 -6.11 9.57
CA ILE A 304 -7.45 -5.42 9.70
C ILE A 304 -7.34 -3.92 9.42
N GLU A 305 -6.17 -3.47 8.97
CA GLU A 305 -5.73 -2.09 8.87
C GLU A 305 -6.37 -1.30 7.73
N ASP A 306 -7.49 -1.74 7.18
CA ASP A 306 -8.11 -1.10 6.02
C ASP A 306 -9.63 -1.04 6.10
N ALA A 307 -10.18 -1.28 7.30
CA ALA A 307 -11.60 -1.17 7.54
C ALA A 307 -12.08 0.27 7.33
N SER A 308 -13.19 0.43 6.63
CA SER A 308 -13.85 1.72 6.43
C SER A 308 -15.28 1.68 6.93
N VAL A 309 -15.68 2.68 7.71
CA VAL A 309 -17.06 2.88 8.19
C VAL A 309 -17.50 4.31 7.88
N PRO A 310 -18.81 4.63 7.87
CA PRO A 310 -19.25 6.01 7.72
C PRO A 310 -18.57 6.92 8.78
N PRO A 311 -18.12 8.14 8.45
CA PRO A 311 -17.46 9.03 9.40
C PRO A 311 -18.24 9.25 10.70
N GLU A 312 -19.57 9.25 10.63
CA GLU A 312 -20.48 9.42 11.77
C GLU A 312 -20.43 8.24 12.76
N GLU A 313 -20.02 7.06 12.29
CA GLU A 313 -19.94 5.82 13.07
C GLU A 313 -18.52 5.59 13.65
N LEU A 314 -17.52 6.40 13.24
CA LEU A 314 -16.11 6.18 13.60
C LEU A 314 -15.87 6.10 15.11
N ALA A 315 -16.48 6.98 15.90
CA ALA A 315 -16.28 7.03 17.34
C ALA A 315 -16.81 5.78 18.06
N GLU A 316 -17.99 5.30 17.66
CA GLU A 316 -18.60 4.09 18.21
C GLU A 316 -17.82 2.86 17.76
N TYR A 317 -17.50 2.76 16.47
CA TYR A 317 -16.66 1.70 15.91
C TYR A 317 -15.32 1.57 16.63
N VAL A 318 -14.59 2.68 16.85
CA VAL A 318 -13.30 2.66 17.55
C VAL A 318 -13.46 2.20 19.01
N THR A 319 -14.52 2.64 19.69
CA THR A 319 -14.78 2.24 21.08
C THR A 319 -15.03 0.73 21.18
N GLU A 320 -15.85 0.16 20.30
CA GLU A 320 -16.10 -1.28 20.27
C GLU A 320 -14.87 -2.08 19.85
N PHE A 321 -14.11 -1.54 18.90
CA PHE A 321 -12.86 -2.12 18.45
C PHE A 321 -11.82 -2.20 19.57
N GLU A 322 -11.66 -1.15 20.38
CA GLU A 322 -10.80 -1.17 21.57
C GLU A 322 -11.22 -2.28 22.54
N GLY A 323 -12.53 -2.49 22.71
CA GLY A 323 -13.07 -3.62 23.48
C GLY A 323 -12.64 -4.99 22.93
N VAL A 324 -12.61 -5.16 21.60
CA VAL A 324 -12.08 -6.39 20.97
C VAL A 324 -10.61 -6.59 21.30
N LEU A 325 -9.78 -5.54 21.29
CA LEU A 325 -8.37 -5.65 21.66
C LEU A 325 -8.19 -6.03 23.13
N ASP A 326 -8.96 -5.41 24.03
CA ASP A 326 -8.94 -5.67 25.47
C ASP A 326 -9.30 -7.12 25.79
N ASP A 327 -10.32 -7.67 25.12
CA ASP A 327 -10.74 -9.07 25.27
C ASP A 327 -9.64 -10.07 24.86
N HIS A 328 -8.75 -9.66 23.96
CA HIS A 328 -7.60 -10.46 23.50
C HIS A 328 -6.29 -10.09 24.24
N GLY A 329 -6.32 -9.13 25.16
CA GLY A 329 -5.16 -8.69 25.93
C GLY A 329 -4.03 -8.11 25.07
N THR A 330 -4.37 -7.46 23.96
CA THR A 330 -3.43 -6.80 23.04
C THR A 330 -3.73 -5.31 22.93
N SER A 331 -2.85 -4.57 22.28
CA SER A 331 -3.04 -3.17 21.90
C SER A 331 -2.76 -3.00 20.41
N ALA A 332 -3.07 -1.84 19.85
CA ALA A 332 -2.81 -1.53 18.46
C ALA A 332 -2.25 -0.12 18.31
N ALA A 333 -1.65 0.13 17.14
CA ALA A 333 -1.36 1.48 16.68
C ALA A 333 -2.40 1.92 15.65
N TYR A 334 -2.74 3.21 15.71
CA TYR A 334 -3.78 3.85 14.93
C TYR A 334 -3.20 4.98 14.07
N PHE A 335 -3.53 4.94 12.79
CA PHE A 335 -3.39 6.07 11.88
C PHE A 335 -4.52 5.96 10.86
N ALA A 336 -5.02 7.07 10.36
CA ALA A 336 -6.22 6.99 9.53
C ALA A 336 -6.31 8.10 8.49
N HIS A 337 -7.01 7.76 7.42
CA HIS A 337 -7.64 8.72 6.54
C HIS A 337 -9.05 9.00 7.10
N ALA A 338 -9.08 9.65 8.25
CA ALA A 338 -10.27 9.76 9.08
C ALA A 338 -11.45 10.38 8.32
N GLY A 339 -11.21 11.39 7.49
CA GLY A 339 -12.27 12.02 6.69
C GLY A 339 -12.97 11.11 5.68
N ALA A 340 -12.31 10.02 5.27
CA ALA A 340 -12.91 9.02 4.40
C ALA A 340 -13.52 7.83 5.17
N GLY A 341 -13.43 7.84 6.50
CA GLY A 341 -13.91 6.75 7.33
C GLY A 341 -12.96 5.54 7.41
N THR A 342 -11.76 5.62 6.83
CA THR A 342 -10.82 4.50 6.73
C THR A 342 -9.79 4.55 7.86
N LEU A 343 -9.78 3.52 8.71
CA LEU A 343 -8.87 3.39 9.83
C LEU A 343 -7.79 2.33 9.55
N HIS A 344 -6.53 2.71 9.72
CA HIS A 344 -5.42 1.76 9.70
C HIS A 344 -5.02 1.39 11.12
N ILE A 345 -5.57 0.27 11.57
CA ILE A 345 -5.33 -0.27 12.90
C ILE A 345 -4.45 -1.51 12.79
N ARG A 346 -3.36 -1.54 13.56
CA ARG A 346 -2.40 -2.66 13.54
C ARG A 346 -2.19 -3.26 14.93
N PRO A 347 -2.89 -4.36 15.26
CA PRO A 347 -2.70 -5.06 16.53
C PRO A 347 -1.29 -5.61 16.67
N ILE A 348 -0.76 -5.55 17.89
CA ILE A 348 0.59 -6.00 18.23
C ILE A 348 0.53 -7.46 18.69
N LEU A 349 0.98 -8.37 17.83
CA LEU A 349 0.92 -9.82 18.06
C LEU A 349 2.28 -10.47 17.78
N ASN A 350 2.49 -11.69 18.28
CA ASN A 350 3.63 -12.53 17.92
C ASN A 350 3.18 -13.68 17.02
N LEU A 351 3.30 -13.52 15.69
CA LEU A 351 2.89 -14.56 14.74
C LEU A 351 3.90 -15.71 14.59
N LYS A 352 5.04 -15.66 15.31
CA LYS A 352 5.97 -16.80 15.42
C LYS A 352 5.40 -17.88 16.35
N GLU A 353 4.36 -17.57 17.12
CA GLU A 353 3.69 -18.50 18.02
C GLU A 353 2.28 -18.83 17.49
N GLY A 354 1.86 -20.10 17.65
CA GLY A 354 0.59 -20.57 17.10
C GLY A 354 -0.65 -19.91 17.74
N ASP A 355 -0.57 -19.54 19.02
CA ASP A 355 -1.61 -18.78 19.71
C ASP A 355 -1.73 -17.34 19.18
N GLY A 356 -0.63 -16.71 18.78
CA GLY A 356 -0.65 -15.42 18.10
C GLY A 356 -1.39 -15.45 16.76
N ILE A 357 -1.24 -16.53 16.00
CA ILE A 357 -1.95 -16.74 14.73
C ILE A 357 -3.46 -16.93 14.95
N GLU A 358 -3.84 -17.72 15.95
CA GLU A 358 -5.26 -17.91 16.28
C GLU A 358 -5.89 -16.65 16.88
N THR A 359 -5.12 -15.86 17.64
CA THR A 359 -5.54 -14.53 18.13
C THR A 359 -5.79 -13.58 16.97
N MET A 360 -4.88 -13.53 15.98
CA MET A 360 -5.07 -12.75 14.75
C MET A 360 -6.37 -13.14 14.03
N ARG A 361 -6.64 -14.44 13.91
CA ARG A 361 -7.89 -14.93 13.30
C ARG A 361 -9.12 -14.48 14.08
N SER A 362 -9.13 -14.68 15.39
CA SER A 362 -10.24 -14.32 16.28
C SER A 362 -10.56 -12.82 16.23
N ILE A 363 -9.52 -11.97 16.26
CA ILE A 363 -9.68 -10.51 16.10
C ILE A 363 -10.29 -10.20 14.72
N THR A 364 -9.82 -10.84 13.66
CA THR A 364 -10.33 -10.58 12.30
C THR A 364 -11.79 -10.96 12.14
N ASP A 365 -12.20 -12.10 12.70
CA ASP A 365 -13.60 -12.53 12.68
C ASP A 365 -14.49 -11.51 13.41
N ALA A 366 -14.09 -11.08 14.61
CA ALA A 366 -14.82 -10.07 15.39
C ALA A 366 -14.88 -8.71 14.69
N VAL A 367 -13.76 -8.24 14.14
CA VAL A 367 -13.69 -6.94 13.46
C VAL A 367 -14.48 -6.95 12.15
N THR A 368 -14.49 -8.06 11.41
CA THR A 368 -15.33 -8.18 10.21
C THR A 368 -16.83 -8.27 10.55
N ASP A 369 -17.23 -8.72 11.75
CA ASP A 369 -18.63 -8.55 12.20
C ASP A 369 -18.90 -7.07 12.50
N LEU A 370 -18.04 -6.46 13.30
CA LEU A 370 -18.15 -5.05 13.74
C LEU A 370 -18.25 -4.09 12.55
N VAL A 371 -17.40 -4.25 11.53
CA VAL A 371 -17.42 -3.42 10.33
C VAL A 371 -18.78 -3.50 9.63
N LEU A 372 -19.40 -4.68 9.54
CA LEU A 372 -20.71 -4.82 8.90
C LEU A 372 -21.83 -4.19 9.75
N ASP A 373 -21.75 -4.32 11.07
CA ASP A 373 -22.73 -3.73 12.00
C ASP A 373 -22.75 -2.19 11.90
N HIS A 374 -21.62 -1.56 11.60
CA HIS A 374 -21.49 -0.12 11.32
C HIS A 374 -21.64 0.25 9.82
N GLY A 375 -22.16 -0.66 8.97
CA GLY A 375 -22.40 -0.37 7.55
C GLY A 375 -21.13 -0.12 6.72
N GLY A 376 -20.01 -0.71 7.15
CA GLY A 376 -18.68 -0.52 6.62
C GLY A 376 -18.25 -1.49 5.50
N SER A 377 -16.96 -1.45 5.17
CA SER A 377 -16.25 -2.32 4.24
C SER A 377 -14.94 -2.81 4.83
N PHE A 378 -14.57 -4.07 4.56
CA PHE A 378 -13.32 -4.68 5.04
C PHE A 378 -12.05 -4.07 4.40
N SER A 379 -12.23 -3.41 3.26
CA SER A 379 -11.15 -2.73 2.57
C SER A 379 -11.64 -1.40 1.99
N GLY A 380 -11.05 -0.31 2.45
CA GLY A 380 -11.22 1.03 1.93
C GLY A 380 -10.24 1.40 0.82
N GLU A 381 -9.03 0.82 0.82
CA GLU A 381 -7.94 1.23 -0.09
C GLU A 381 -7.09 0.09 -0.64
N HIS A 382 -6.81 -0.94 0.17
CA HIS A 382 -5.76 -1.92 -0.10
C HIS A 382 -6.19 -3.03 -1.06
N GLY A 383 -7.50 -3.21 -1.26
CA GLY A 383 -8.08 -4.36 -1.95
C GLY A 383 -8.22 -5.59 -1.06
N ASP A 384 -8.80 -6.62 -1.64
CA ASP A 384 -9.06 -7.87 -0.95
C ASP A 384 -7.79 -8.72 -0.83
N GLY A 385 -7.05 -8.84 -1.92
CA GLY A 385 -5.86 -9.70 -2.01
C GLY A 385 -6.15 -11.13 -1.55
N LEU A 386 -5.14 -11.80 -1.00
CA LEU A 386 -5.36 -13.10 -0.34
C LEU A 386 -5.86 -12.93 1.10
N ALA A 387 -5.61 -11.76 1.70
CA ALA A 387 -5.84 -11.53 3.12
C ALA A 387 -7.32 -11.35 3.48
N ARG A 388 -8.12 -10.77 2.57
CA ARG A 388 -9.52 -10.40 2.86
C ARG A 388 -10.56 -11.10 1.98
N THR A 389 -10.15 -11.64 0.82
CA THR A 389 -11.04 -12.31 -0.13
C THR A 389 -11.92 -13.40 0.50
N GLU A 390 -11.42 -14.08 1.54
CA GLU A 390 -12.19 -15.11 2.24
C GLU A 390 -13.44 -14.58 2.97
N PHE A 391 -13.48 -13.28 3.27
CA PHE A 391 -14.57 -12.62 3.99
C PHE A 391 -15.58 -11.98 3.03
N ASN A 392 -15.25 -11.79 1.75
CA ASN A 392 -16.17 -11.21 0.76
C ASN A 392 -17.58 -11.86 0.73
N PRO A 393 -17.74 -13.20 0.87
CA PRO A 393 -19.07 -13.81 0.94
C PRO A 393 -19.91 -13.33 2.13
N LYS A 394 -19.28 -12.95 3.25
CA LYS A 394 -19.93 -12.43 4.46
C LYS A 394 -20.56 -11.05 4.19
N MET A 395 -19.85 -10.21 3.44
CA MET A 395 -20.26 -8.84 3.11
C MET A 395 -21.33 -8.81 2.01
N TYR A 396 -21.11 -9.57 0.93
CA TYR A 396 -21.95 -9.51 -0.27
C TYR A 396 -23.12 -10.48 -0.25
N GLY A 397 -23.12 -11.47 0.64
CA GLY A 397 -24.13 -12.52 0.66
C GLY A 397 -24.00 -13.49 -0.52
N PRO A 398 -24.79 -14.58 -0.52
CA PRO A 398 -24.66 -15.66 -1.49
C PRO A 398 -24.99 -15.24 -2.93
N GLU A 399 -25.96 -14.34 -3.11
CA GLU A 399 -26.46 -13.95 -4.44
C GLU A 399 -25.42 -13.15 -5.23
N LEU A 400 -24.87 -12.07 -4.65
CA LEU A 400 -23.79 -11.31 -5.27
C LEU A 400 -22.48 -12.10 -5.33
N TRP A 401 -22.23 -12.98 -4.35
CA TRP A 401 -21.07 -13.87 -4.43
C TRP A 401 -21.14 -14.78 -5.66
N ASP A 402 -22.31 -15.34 -5.96
CA ASP A 402 -22.53 -16.13 -7.17
C ASP A 402 -22.36 -15.29 -8.43
N ALA A 403 -22.87 -14.05 -8.43
CA ALA A 403 -22.66 -13.10 -9.52
C ALA A 403 -21.16 -12.81 -9.75
N PHE A 404 -20.36 -12.67 -8.71
CA PHE A 404 -18.90 -12.49 -8.83
C PHE A 404 -18.21 -13.72 -9.42
N ARG A 405 -18.65 -14.94 -9.06
CA ARG A 405 -18.10 -16.18 -9.61
C ARG A 405 -18.45 -16.33 -11.09
N GLU A 406 -19.67 -15.98 -11.46
CA GLU A 406 -20.12 -15.95 -12.85
C GLU A 406 -19.33 -14.91 -13.66
N LEU A 407 -19.19 -13.69 -13.14
CA LEU A 407 -18.39 -12.63 -13.75
C LEU A 407 -16.95 -13.09 -14.00
N LYS A 408 -16.28 -13.60 -12.96
CA LYS A 408 -14.90 -14.08 -13.08
C LYS A 408 -14.77 -15.19 -14.11
N THR A 409 -15.71 -16.14 -14.14
CA THR A 409 -15.72 -17.22 -15.14
C THR A 409 -15.97 -16.69 -16.55
N ALA A 410 -16.81 -15.65 -16.68
CA ALA A 410 -17.09 -15.01 -17.95
C ALA A 410 -15.86 -14.28 -18.50
N PHE A 411 -14.97 -13.70 -17.69
CA PHE A 411 -13.71 -13.10 -18.14
C PHE A 411 -12.58 -14.12 -18.29
N ASP A 412 -12.49 -15.10 -17.40
CA ASP A 412 -11.38 -16.05 -17.28
C ASP A 412 -11.90 -17.46 -16.95
N PRO A 413 -12.30 -18.27 -17.96
CA PRO A 413 -13.02 -19.53 -17.75
C PRO A 413 -12.17 -20.59 -17.06
N ASP A 414 -10.85 -20.56 -17.31
CA ASP A 414 -9.85 -21.46 -16.74
C ASP A 414 -9.26 -20.94 -15.41
N TRP A 415 -9.74 -19.78 -14.94
CA TRP A 415 -9.34 -19.13 -13.68
C TRP A 415 -7.82 -18.94 -13.55
N LEU A 416 -7.15 -18.61 -14.65
CA LEU A 416 -5.71 -18.38 -14.75
C LEU A 416 -5.24 -17.06 -14.15
N MET A 417 -6.08 -16.03 -14.22
CA MET A 417 -5.74 -14.65 -13.88
C MET A 417 -5.89 -14.42 -12.38
N ASN A 418 -4.75 -14.31 -11.69
CA ASN A 418 -4.63 -13.98 -10.27
C ASN A 418 -5.59 -14.77 -9.34
N PRO A 419 -5.55 -16.10 -9.35
CA PRO A 419 -6.55 -16.94 -8.68
C PRO A 419 -6.60 -16.75 -7.16
N GLY A 420 -7.81 -16.86 -6.60
CA GLY A 420 -8.05 -16.83 -5.15
C GLY A 420 -8.10 -15.42 -4.55
N LYS A 421 -8.03 -14.37 -5.38
CA LYS A 421 -8.20 -12.97 -4.97
C LYS A 421 -9.49 -12.39 -5.55
N VAL A 422 -10.11 -11.47 -4.82
CA VAL A 422 -11.44 -10.87 -5.03
C VAL A 422 -12.60 -11.88 -4.98
N VAL A 423 -12.43 -13.03 -5.63
CA VAL A 423 -13.38 -14.14 -5.66
C VAL A 423 -12.66 -15.49 -5.68
N PHE A 424 -13.28 -16.50 -5.08
CA PHE A 424 -12.79 -17.89 -5.08
C PHE A 424 -13.89 -18.88 -5.49
N ARG A 425 -13.46 -20.09 -5.85
CA ARG A 425 -14.29 -21.27 -6.10
C ARG A 425 -14.36 -22.11 -4.84
N ASP A 426 -15.47 -22.81 -4.66
CA ASP A 426 -15.58 -23.82 -3.61
C ASP A 426 -14.50 -24.90 -3.79
N ASP A 427 -13.97 -25.45 -2.69
CA ASP A 427 -12.82 -26.36 -2.72
C ASP A 427 -13.01 -27.58 -3.63
N GLU A 428 -14.25 -28.09 -3.71
CA GLU A 428 -14.60 -29.19 -4.62
C GLU A 428 -14.43 -28.82 -6.11
N ALA A 429 -14.64 -27.54 -6.45
CA ALA A 429 -14.54 -27.01 -7.81
C ALA A 429 -13.12 -26.53 -8.17
N ALA A 430 -12.28 -26.18 -7.19
CA ALA A 430 -10.89 -25.78 -7.40
C ALA A 430 -10.01 -26.94 -7.91
N GLY A 431 -10.43 -28.19 -7.73
CA GLY A 431 -9.71 -29.36 -8.22
C GLY A 431 -8.34 -29.56 -7.53
N PRO A 432 -7.54 -30.54 -7.98
CA PRO A 432 -6.32 -30.94 -7.27
C PRO A 432 -5.14 -29.96 -7.40
N ASP A 433 -5.20 -28.97 -8.30
CA ASP A 433 -4.19 -27.90 -8.37
C ASP A 433 -4.50 -26.74 -7.42
N GLY A 434 -5.64 -26.77 -6.72
CA GLY A 434 -6.06 -25.76 -5.74
C GLY A 434 -6.35 -24.39 -6.36
N ARG A 435 -6.50 -24.31 -7.69
CA ARG A 435 -6.59 -23.03 -8.37
C ARG A 435 -7.90 -22.33 -8.07
N GLY A 436 -7.76 -21.14 -7.50
CA GLY A 436 -8.89 -20.32 -7.10
C GLY A 436 -9.63 -20.90 -5.89
N ALA A 437 -9.01 -21.80 -5.11
CA ALA A 437 -9.55 -22.24 -3.84
C ALA A 437 -9.70 -21.04 -2.87
N ARG A 438 -10.52 -21.24 -1.83
CA ARG A 438 -10.69 -20.24 -0.78
C ARG A 438 -9.33 -19.95 -0.11
N PRO A 439 -8.88 -18.69 -0.05
CA PRO A 439 -7.71 -18.36 0.75
C PRO A 439 -8.05 -18.45 2.24
N ASP A 440 -7.07 -18.79 3.07
CA ASP A 440 -7.12 -18.63 4.53
C ASP A 440 -6.10 -17.57 4.91
N MET A 441 -6.50 -16.55 5.67
CA MET A 441 -5.59 -15.48 6.11
C MET A 441 -4.40 -16.00 6.94
N ARG A 442 -4.48 -17.21 7.48
CA ARG A 442 -3.41 -17.89 8.24
C ARG A 442 -2.41 -18.62 7.35
N ASP A 443 -2.70 -18.74 6.05
CA ASP A 443 -1.77 -19.29 5.07
C ASP A 443 -0.80 -18.20 4.56
N HIS A 444 0.31 -18.63 3.97
CA HIS A 444 1.32 -17.76 3.38
C HIS A 444 1.88 -16.67 4.31
N LEU A 445 1.80 -16.91 5.63
CA LEU A 445 2.32 -15.98 6.61
C LEU A 445 3.81 -15.77 6.43
N ARG A 446 4.19 -14.49 6.47
CA ARG A 446 5.59 -14.09 6.43
C ARG A 446 6.39 -14.63 7.61
N TYR A 447 5.74 -14.72 8.77
CA TYR A 447 6.20 -15.30 10.02
C TYR A 447 5.06 -16.20 10.51
N GLY A 448 5.28 -17.52 10.50
CA GLY A 448 4.30 -18.50 10.97
C GLY A 448 4.87 -19.33 12.12
N ALA A 449 4.08 -20.28 12.65
CA ALA A 449 4.50 -21.12 13.78
C ALA A 449 5.74 -21.99 13.50
N ASP A 450 5.97 -22.34 12.22
CA ASP A 450 7.17 -23.07 11.79
C ASP A 450 8.38 -22.15 11.55
N TYR A 451 8.22 -20.83 11.71
CA TYR A 451 9.29 -19.86 11.52
C TYR A 451 10.32 -19.98 12.64
N ALA A 452 11.51 -20.46 12.30
CA ALA A 452 12.66 -20.47 13.19
C ALA A 452 13.87 -19.82 12.49
N SER A 453 14.32 -18.68 12.99
CA SER A 453 15.55 -18.06 12.52
C SER A 453 16.76 -18.75 13.16
N LEU A 454 17.68 -19.26 12.36
CA LEU A 454 18.99 -19.70 12.83
C LEU A 454 19.82 -18.46 13.16
N GLU A 455 19.89 -18.10 14.44
CA GLU A 455 20.79 -17.02 14.86
C GLU A 455 22.24 -17.41 14.61
N SER A 456 22.90 -16.59 13.79
CA SER A 456 24.27 -16.86 13.39
C SER A 456 25.25 -16.28 14.40
N THR A 457 26.32 -17.03 14.71
CA THR A 457 27.49 -16.42 15.35
C THR A 457 28.08 -15.37 14.40
N THR A 458 27.98 -14.10 14.77
CA THR A 458 28.51 -12.99 13.99
C THR A 458 29.86 -12.51 14.51
N THR A 459 30.68 -11.97 13.61
CA THR A 459 31.92 -11.27 13.99
C THR A 459 31.65 -9.79 14.26
N LEU A 460 30.76 -9.17 13.49
CA LEU A 460 30.25 -7.84 13.79
C LEU A 460 29.28 -7.88 14.98
N ASP A 461 29.19 -6.76 15.69
CA ASP A 461 28.25 -6.57 16.80
C ASP A 461 26.87 -6.16 16.25
N PHE A 462 25.84 -6.97 16.52
CA PHE A 462 24.43 -6.72 16.18
C PHE A 462 23.54 -6.53 17.41
N SER A 463 24.14 -6.28 18.58
CA SER A 463 23.38 -6.17 19.84
C SER A 463 22.42 -4.99 19.84
N GLU A 464 22.76 -3.87 19.18
CA GLU A 464 21.87 -2.71 19.03
C GLU A 464 20.62 -3.00 18.18
N GLU A 465 20.69 -3.97 17.26
CA GLU A 465 19.55 -4.37 16.43
C GLU A 465 18.83 -5.60 16.96
N GLY A 466 19.21 -6.15 18.11
CA GLY A 466 18.61 -7.38 18.67
C GLY A 466 19.09 -8.69 18.02
N GLY A 467 20.06 -8.63 17.10
CA GLY A 467 20.62 -9.80 16.43
C GLY A 467 20.73 -9.67 14.92
N PHE A 468 21.41 -10.63 14.27
CA PHE A 468 21.53 -10.64 12.81
C PHE A 468 20.17 -10.88 12.16
N SER A 469 19.38 -11.82 12.70
CA SER A 469 18.05 -12.12 12.15
C SER A 469 17.11 -10.93 12.27
N HIS A 470 17.12 -10.23 13.41
CA HIS A 470 16.23 -9.10 13.64
C HIS A 470 16.49 -7.96 12.64
N LEU A 471 17.75 -7.61 12.35
CA LEU A 471 18.07 -6.61 11.33
C LEU A 471 17.63 -7.03 9.91
N VAL A 472 17.69 -8.32 9.59
CA VAL A 472 17.12 -8.85 8.33
C VAL A 472 15.60 -8.71 8.32
N GLU A 473 14.95 -8.98 9.46
CA GLU A 473 13.50 -8.94 9.65
C GLU A 473 12.91 -7.53 9.61
N LEU A 474 13.69 -6.48 9.91
CA LEU A 474 13.26 -5.07 9.78
C LEU A 474 12.77 -4.69 8.37
N CYS A 475 13.16 -5.43 7.33
CA CYS A 475 12.65 -5.19 5.99
C CYS A 475 11.17 -5.59 5.89
N ASN A 476 10.20 -4.70 6.07
CA ASN A 476 8.77 -5.03 5.96
C ASN A 476 8.27 -5.30 4.52
N GLY A 477 9.10 -5.08 3.50
CA GLY A 477 8.74 -5.31 2.10
C GLY A 477 8.00 -4.15 1.42
N CYS A 478 7.91 -2.96 2.02
CA CYS A 478 7.18 -1.80 1.49
C CYS A 478 7.59 -1.33 0.08
N GLY A 479 8.79 -1.70 -0.38
CA GLY A 479 9.25 -1.44 -1.74
C GLY A 479 9.81 -0.04 -1.98
N THR A 480 10.00 0.81 -0.95
CA THR A 480 10.62 2.15 -1.09
C THR A 480 11.95 2.10 -1.85
N CYS A 481 12.71 1.01 -1.72
CA CYS A 481 13.95 0.78 -2.48
C CYS A 481 13.77 0.62 -4.00
N ARG A 482 12.53 0.64 -4.52
CA ARG A 482 12.19 0.67 -5.95
C ARG A 482 11.94 2.08 -6.49
N GLN A 483 12.01 3.11 -5.65
CA GLN A 483 11.85 4.48 -6.13
C GLN A 483 12.96 4.85 -7.14
N THR A 484 12.60 5.67 -8.11
CA THR A 484 13.49 6.08 -9.22
C THR A 484 14.15 7.43 -8.98
N GLY A 485 13.59 8.26 -8.10
CA GLY A 485 14.03 9.64 -7.83
C GLY A 485 14.92 9.86 -6.60
N GLY A 486 15.44 11.09 -6.49
CA GLY A 486 15.82 11.82 -5.27
C GLY A 486 16.98 11.32 -4.40
N ASP A 487 16.87 10.10 -3.88
CA ASP A 487 17.65 9.66 -2.71
C ASP A 487 18.79 8.71 -3.08
N VAL A 488 19.54 8.26 -2.06
CA VAL A 488 20.69 7.35 -2.21
C VAL A 488 20.21 5.93 -2.49
N MET A 489 19.13 5.48 -1.85
CA MET A 489 18.58 4.12 -1.98
C MET A 489 17.68 3.98 -3.23
N CYS A 490 17.82 2.94 -4.06
CA CYS A 490 18.87 1.91 -4.16
C CYS A 490 19.53 2.06 -5.54
N PRO A 491 20.83 2.43 -5.62
CA PRO A 491 21.41 2.87 -6.89
C PRO A 491 21.53 1.73 -7.90
N THR A 492 21.66 0.49 -7.41
CA THR A 492 21.75 -0.70 -8.27
C THR A 492 20.42 -1.05 -8.91
N TYR A 493 19.31 -0.93 -8.16
CA TYR A 493 17.98 -1.09 -8.73
C TYR A 493 17.71 0.01 -9.75
N ARG A 494 18.01 1.27 -9.43
CA ARG A 494 17.83 2.38 -10.37
C ARG A 494 18.60 2.19 -11.68
N ALA A 495 19.73 1.49 -11.65
CA ALA A 495 20.52 1.19 -12.84
C ALA A 495 20.02 -0.03 -13.63
N SER A 496 19.43 -1.04 -12.97
CA SER A 496 19.07 -2.31 -13.62
C SER A 496 17.57 -2.56 -13.78
N SER A 497 16.74 -1.94 -12.94
CA SER A 497 15.32 -2.26 -12.71
C SER A 497 15.05 -3.70 -12.26
N GLU A 498 16.06 -4.40 -11.73
CA GLU A 498 15.97 -5.79 -11.28
C GLU A 498 15.62 -5.86 -9.78
N GLU A 499 14.48 -6.48 -9.45
CA GLU A 499 13.98 -6.61 -8.06
C GLU A 499 15.01 -7.23 -7.12
N LEU A 500 15.80 -8.20 -7.63
CA LEU A 500 16.88 -8.86 -6.91
C LEU A 500 17.90 -7.86 -6.32
N LEU A 501 18.13 -6.75 -7.02
CA LEU A 501 19.14 -5.77 -6.66
C LEU A 501 18.62 -4.68 -5.72
N THR A 502 17.35 -4.73 -5.33
CA THR A 502 16.77 -3.84 -4.32
C THR A 502 17.22 -4.23 -2.90
N THR A 503 17.06 -3.31 -1.94
CA THR A 503 17.23 -3.62 -0.52
C THR A 503 16.32 -4.77 -0.08
N ARG A 504 15.03 -4.71 -0.47
CA ARG A 504 14.04 -5.73 -0.07
C ARG A 504 14.30 -7.09 -0.69
N GLY A 505 14.76 -7.15 -1.93
CA GLY A 505 15.11 -8.40 -2.60
C GLY A 505 16.26 -9.11 -1.87
N ARG A 506 17.31 -8.37 -1.55
CA ARG A 506 18.49 -8.90 -0.84
C ARG A 506 18.16 -9.29 0.60
N ALA A 507 17.41 -8.46 1.32
CA ALA A 507 16.96 -8.79 2.68
C ALA A 507 16.06 -10.03 2.71
N ASN A 508 15.13 -10.18 1.76
CA ASN A 508 14.29 -11.37 1.68
C ASN A 508 15.08 -12.64 1.35
N LEU A 509 16.09 -12.56 0.48
CA LEU A 509 16.95 -13.71 0.19
C LEU A 509 17.85 -14.10 1.36
N LEU A 510 18.39 -13.12 2.09
CA LEU A 510 19.10 -13.39 3.34
C LEU A 510 18.17 -14.04 4.37
N ARG A 511 16.94 -13.55 4.49
CA ARG A 511 15.91 -14.12 5.38
C ARG A 511 15.63 -15.56 5.04
N ALA A 512 15.28 -15.84 3.78
CA ALA A 512 14.99 -17.17 3.28
C ALA A 512 16.14 -18.17 3.57
N ALA A 513 17.38 -17.69 3.54
CA ALA A 513 18.53 -18.54 3.87
C ALA A 513 18.73 -18.80 5.37
N ILE A 514 18.38 -17.86 6.25
CA ILE A 514 18.49 -18.06 7.71
C ILE A 514 17.26 -18.76 8.31
N THR A 515 16.15 -18.83 7.56
CA THR A 515 14.91 -19.52 7.94
C THR A 515 14.81 -20.94 7.37
N GLY A 516 15.69 -21.30 6.43
CA GLY A 516 15.70 -22.62 5.80
C GLY A 516 14.79 -22.76 4.58
N ASP A 517 14.15 -21.67 4.12
CA ASP A 517 13.40 -21.64 2.86
C ASP A 517 14.34 -21.82 1.65
N LEU A 518 15.58 -21.39 1.79
CA LEU A 518 16.69 -21.74 0.90
C LEU A 518 17.63 -22.73 1.61
N PRO A 519 18.26 -23.65 0.86
CA PRO A 519 19.33 -24.47 1.41
C PRO A 519 20.42 -23.59 2.04
N GLU A 520 20.88 -23.94 3.24
CA GLU A 520 21.89 -23.14 3.97
C GLU A 520 23.16 -22.88 3.13
N ASP A 521 23.55 -23.88 2.32
CA ASP A 521 24.69 -23.78 1.40
C ASP A 521 24.51 -22.73 0.30
N GLU A 522 23.27 -22.29 0.01
CA GLU A 522 22.99 -21.31 -1.03
C GLU A 522 23.67 -19.97 -0.74
N LEU A 523 23.77 -19.56 0.54
CA LEU A 523 24.52 -18.34 0.93
C LEU A 523 25.98 -18.38 0.52
N TYR A 524 26.55 -19.57 0.35
CA TYR A 524 27.96 -19.77 0.04
C TYR A 524 28.19 -20.07 -1.45
N THR A 525 27.15 -20.06 -2.28
CA THR A 525 27.32 -20.24 -3.72
C THR A 525 27.92 -19.00 -4.36
N GLU A 526 28.73 -19.19 -5.42
CA GLU A 526 29.22 -18.04 -6.22
C GLU A 526 28.04 -17.22 -6.78
N ARG A 527 26.94 -17.88 -7.14
CA ARG A 527 25.73 -17.24 -7.65
C ARG A 527 25.14 -16.26 -6.63
N PHE A 528 24.88 -16.69 -5.40
CA PHE A 528 24.33 -15.82 -4.36
C PHE A 528 25.28 -14.65 -4.08
N GLN A 529 26.56 -14.95 -3.94
CA GLN A 529 27.58 -13.95 -3.63
C GLN A 529 27.74 -12.90 -4.73
N HIS A 530 27.66 -13.31 -5.99
CA HIS A 530 27.80 -12.45 -7.16
C HIS A 530 26.51 -11.69 -7.48
N ASP A 531 25.40 -12.42 -7.68
CA ASP A 531 24.16 -11.84 -8.19
C ASP A 531 23.41 -11.05 -7.10
N VAL A 532 23.46 -11.53 -5.84
CA VAL A 532 22.69 -10.94 -4.72
C VAL A 532 23.51 -9.93 -3.94
N LEU A 533 24.80 -10.18 -3.67
CA LEU A 533 25.58 -9.34 -2.75
C LEU A 533 26.62 -8.44 -3.42
N ASP A 534 27.33 -8.89 -4.45
CA ASP A 534 28.47 -8.14 -5.00
C ASP A 534 28.07 -6.77 -5.53
N LEU A 535 26.93 -6.66 -6.23
CA LEU A 535 26.48 -5.39 -6.77
C LEU A 535 26.06 -4.38 -5.69
N CYS A 536 25.80 -4.78 -4.44
CA CYS A 536 25.45 -3.82 -3.38
C CYS A 536 26.68 -2.95 -3.09
N VAL A 537 26.57 -1.64 -3.29
CA VAL A 537 27.69 -0.71 -3.11
C VAL A 537 28.10 -0.57 -1.64
N GLY A 538 27.22 -0.92 -0.70
CA GLY A 538 27.44 -0.68 0.73
C GLY A 538 27.34 0.80 1.11
N CYS A 539 26.59 1.60 0.35
CA CYS A 539 26.46 3.05 0.55
C CYS A 539 25.64 3.45 1.79
N LYS A 540 25.00 2.50 2.47
CA LYS A 540 24.08 2.72 3.60
C LYS A 540 22.86 3.60 3.30
N GLY A 541 22.53 3.87 2.03
CA GLY A 541 21.26 4.54 1.68
C GLY A 541 20.03 3.78 2.21
N CYS A 542 20.10 2.46 2.31
CA CYS A 542 19.03 1.67 2.93
C CYS A 542 18.88 1.91 4.43
N GLN A 543 19.91 2.35 5.14
CA GLN A 543 19.82 2.68 6.55
C GLN A 543 19.17 4.05 6.76
N SER A 544 19.44 5.01 5.86
CA SER A 544 18.95 6.39 5.96
C SER A 544 17.59 6.63 5.30
N ASP A 545 17.39 6.03 4.11
CA ASP A 545 16.26 6.34 3.24
C ASP A 545 15.17 5.26 3.34
N CYS A 546 15.52 4.04 3.78
CA CYS A 546 14.49 3.04 4.08
C CYS A 546 13.81 3.45 5.37
N PRO A 547 12.49 3.61 5.36
CA PRO A 547 11.82 4.07 6.56
C PRO A 547 11.94 3.09 7.74
N THR A 548 12.18 1.80 7.48
CA THR A 548 12.41 0.78 8.53
C THR A 548 13.88 0.66 8.98
N GLY A 549 14.79 1.48 8.44
CA GLY A 549 16.18 1.56 8.93
C GLY A 549 17.10 0.37 8.60
N VAL A 550 16.74 -0.49 7.65
CA VAL A 550 17.53 -1.70 7.32
C VAL A 550 18.96 -1.37 6.88
N ASP A 551 19.96 -1.78 7.66
CA ASP A 551 21.38 -1.68 7.28
C ASP A 551 21.87 -2.90 6.51
N LEU A 552 21.54 -2.92 5.21
CA LEU A 552 22.02 -3.97 4.31
C LEU A 552 23.54 -3.95 4.11
N ALA A 553 24.22 -2.83 4.35
CA ALA A 553 25.67 -2.77 4.23
C ALA A 553 26.33 -3.60 5.36
N LYS A 554 25.81 -3.49 6.59
CA LYS A 554 26.23 -4.31 7.74
C LYS A 554 25.92 -5.79 7.51
N LEU A 555 24.69 -6.11 7.07
CA LEU A 555 24.30 -7.47 6.71
C LEU A 555 25.19 -8.09 5.62
N LYS A 556 25.47 -7.34 4.56
CA LYS A 556 26.37 -7.77 3.48
C LYS A 556 27.77 -8.04 4.01
N ALA A 557 28.31 -7.16 4.84
CA ALA A 557 29.67 -7.29 5.36
C ALA A 557 29.83 -8.58 6.16
N GLU A 558 28.88 -8.89 7.03
CA GLU A 558 28.86 -10.14 7.80
C GLU A 558 28.69 -11.37 6.88
N ALA A 559 27.73 -11.35 5.95
CA ALA A 559 27.51 -12.45 5.02
C ALA A 559 28.75 -12.74 4.14
N LYS A 560 29.43 -11.69 3.64
CA LYS A 560 30.69 -11.80 2.87
C LYS A 560 31.84 -12.30 3.74
N HIS A 561 31.91 -11.88 5.00
CA HIS A 561 32.91 -12.36 5.95
C HIS A 561 32.77 -13.88 6.13
N ARG A 562 31.56 -14.37 6.42
CA ARG A 562 31.29 -15.80 6.59
C ARG A 562 31.60 -16.60 5.32
N TYR A 563 31.25 -16.07 4.15
CA TYR A 563 31.64 -16.67 2.87
C TYR A 563 33.16 -16.82 2.72
N HIS A 564 33.92 -15.77 3.05
CA HIS A 564 35.38 -15.81 2.96
C HIS A 564 36.06 -16.67 4.03
N GLU A 565 35.47 -16.85 5.20
CA GLU A 565 35.96 -17.82 6.21
C GLU A 565 35.81 -19.26 5.70
N ARG A 566 34.70 -19.59 5.02
CA ARG A 566 34.43 -20.93 4.52
C ARG A 566 35.17 -21.24 3.21
N GLU A 567 34.99 -20.40 2.19
CA GLU A 567 35.49 -20.65 0.83
C GLU A 567 36.85 -19.99 0.55
N GLY A 568 37.30 -19.12 1.46
CA GLY A 568 38.52 -18.34 1.31
C GLY A 568 38.32 -17.03 0.53
N ALA A 569 39.16 -16.04 0.84
CA ALA A 569 39.20 -14.81 0.05
C ALA A 569 39.85 -15.04 -1.33
N SER A 570 39.23 -14.49 -2.37
CA SER A 570 39.75 -14.53 -3.74
C SER A 570 41.13 -13.86 -3.84
N LEU A 571 41.93 -14.24 -4.85
CA LEU A 571 43.21 -13.57 -5.12
C LEU A 571 43.00 -12.06 -5.33
N ARG A 572 41.95 -11.68 -6.06
CA ARG A 572 41.58 -10.27 -6.27
C ARG A 572 41.38 -9.55 -4.92
N SER A 573 40.58 -10.11 -4.02
CA SER A 573 40.31 -9.51 -2.70
C SER A 573 41.58 -9.36 -1.87
N ARG A 574 42.43 -10.39 -1.85
CA ARG A 574 43.73 -10.34 -1.16
C ARG A 574 44.65 -9.26 -1.75
N LEU A 575 44.71 -9.15 -3.07
CA LEU A 575 45.54 -8.12 -3.73
C LEU A 575 45.05 -6.70 -3.40
N PHE A 576 43.73 -6.46 -3.41
CA PHE A 576 43.16 -5.17 -3.02
C PHE A 576 43.38 -4.86 -1.53
N ALA A 577 43.20 -5.85 -0.64
CA ALA A 577 43.40 -5.68 0.80
C ALA A 577 44.87 -5.38 1.17
N ASP A 578 45.83 -6.00 0.46
CA ASP A 578 47.27 -5.80 0.66
C ASP A 578 47.88 -4.80 -0.35
N VAL A 579 47.08 -3.87 -0.91
CA VAL A 579 47.53 -2.95 -1.97
C VAL A 579 48.77 -2.14 -1.56
N ASP A 580 48.91 -1.77 -0.28
CA ASP A 580 50.10 -1.07 0.22
C ASP A 580 51.37 -1.92 0.16
N ARG A 581 51.26 -3.21 0.47
CA ARG A 581 52.39 -4.15 0.38
C ARG A 581 52.77 -4.39 -1.06
N LEU A 582 51.78 -4.52 -1.95
CA LEU A 582 52.00 -4.64 -3.39
C LEU A 582 52.63 -3.37 -3.96
N ALA A 583 52.12 -2.19 -3.60
CA ALA A 583 52.64 -0.90 -4.04
C ALA A 583 54.09 -0.70 -3.60
N LYS A 584 54.46 -1.17 -2.40
CA LYS A 584 55.85 -1.16 -1.91
C LYS A 584 56.78 -2.00 -2.80
N TRP A 585 56.34 -3.18 -3.24
CA TRP A 585 57.13 -4.03 -4.15
C TRP A 585 57.12 -3.51 -5.58
N GLY A 586 55.97 -3.04 -6.07
CA GLY A 586 55.82 -2.40 -7.37
C GLY A 586 56.72 -1.17 -7.51
N SER A 587 56.83 -0.35 -6.46
CA SER A 587 57.74 0.80 -6.43
C SER A 587 59.21 0.40 -6.47
N ARG A 588 59.59 -0.74 -5.86
CA ARG A 588 60.97 -1.27 -5.93
C ARG A 588 61.30 -1.89 -7.27
N LEU A 589 60.30 -2.36 -8.00
CA LEU A 589 60.41 -2.95 -9.35
C LEU A 589 59.77 -2.04 -10.40
N ALA A 590 59.84 -0.72 -10.20
CA ALA A 590 59.11 0.26 -11.00
C ALA A 590 59.25 0.09 -12.53
N PRO A 591 60.45 -0.18 -13.10
CA PRO A 591 60.57 -0.41 -14.54
C PRO A 591 59.73 -1.59 -15.06
N VAL A 592 59.61 -2.65 -14.26
CA VAL A 592 58.82 -3.85 -14.60
C VAL A 592 57.33 -3.60 -14.37
N ALA A 593 56.97 -2.98 -13.25
CA ALA A 593 55.58 -2.64 -12.94
C ALA A 593 54.97 -1.69 -13.98
N ASN A 594 55.72 -0.67 -14.40
CA ASN A 594 55.28 0.28 -15.43
C ASN A 594 55.12 -0.42 -16.79
N ALA A 595 56.12 -1.22 -17.20
CA ALA A 595 56.04 -1.99 -18.43
C ALA A 595 54.87 -3.00 -18.44
N ALA A 596 54.48 -3.54 -17.28
CA ALA A 596 53.33 -4.42 -17.16
C ALA A 596 52.00 -3.67 -17.41
N THR A 597 51.89 -2.39 -17.03
CA THR A 597 50.70 -1.56 -17.32
C THR A 597 50.58 -1.15 -18.80
N ASP A 598 51.64 -1.32 -19.57
CA ASP A 598 51.68 -1.07 -21.02
C ASP A 598 51.30 -2.31 -21.85
N LEU A 599 51.06 -3.46 -21.20
CA LEU A 599 50.61 -4.67 -21.88
C LEU A 599 49.13 -4.55 -22.32
N PRO A 600 48.77 -5.04 -23.52
CA PRO A 600 47.38 -5.06 -23.97
C PRO A 600 46.48 -5.83 -22.99
N GLY A 601 45.39 -5.21 -22.53
CA GLY A 601 44.45 -5.78 -21.56
C GLY A 601 44.78 -5.54 -20.08
N ALA A 602 45.85 -4.79 -19.78
CA ALA A 602 46.20 -4.40 -18.41
C ALA A 602 45.42 -3.17 -17.88
N ARG A 603 44.57 -2.55 -18.70
CA ARG A 603 43.70 -1.41 -18.36
C ARG A 603 42.26 -1.68 -18.72
#